data_AF-A0A4Y3KMM7-F1
#
_entry.id   AF-A0A4Y3KMM7-F1
#
_cell.length_a   1.000
_cell.length_b   1.000
_cell.length_c   1.000
_cell.angle_alpha   90.00
_cell.angle_beta   90.00
_cell.angle_gamma   90.00
#
_symmetry.space_group_name_H-M   'P 1'
#
loop_
_entity.id
_entity.type
_entity.pdbx_description
1 polymer ?
#
loop_
_entity_poly.entity_id
_entity_poly.type
_entity_poly.pdbx_seq_one_letter_code
_entity_poly.pdbx_strand_id
1 'polypeptide(L)' 'MGIRRVERDRSRMAYTISEAAELAGTSVSRIQKAIHGSEAATGLPTLRARRLGRRYAILAKDLEAWLESLPEA' A
#
# COMPACT_ATOMS: atom_id res chain seq x y z
N MET A 1 15.47 -5.58 -31.15
CA MET A 1 15.64 -4.85 -29.87
C MET A 1 14.26 -4.44 -29.37
N GLY A 2 13.67 -5.21 -28.45
CA GLY A 2 12.33 -4.97 -27.92
C GLY A 2 12.38 -4.71 -26.42
N ILE A 3 12.82 -3.52 -26.03
CA ILE A 3 12.69 -3.06 -24.64
C ILE A 3 11.76 -1.84 -24.64
N ARG A 4 10.70 -1.92 -23.82
CA ARG A 4 9.79 -0.84 -23.36
C ARG A 4 8.33 -1.33 -23.34
N ARG A 5 8.01 -2.28 -22.44
CA ARG A 5 6.61 -2.49 -22.02
C ARG A 5 6.43 -3.09 -20.63
N VAL A 6 7.39 -2.94 -19.73
CA VAL A 6 7.28 -3.45 -18.34
C VAL A 6 6.85 -2.39 -17.31
N GLU A 7 6.81 -1.12 -17.69
CA GLU A 7 6.53 -0.02 -16.74
C GLU A 7 5.03 0.34 -16.63
N ARG A 8 4.20 -0.10 -17.58
CA ARG A 8 2.76 0.23 -17.60
C ARG A 8 1.88 -0.58 -16.65
N ASP A 9 2.40 -1.65 -16.04
CA ASP A 9 1.55 -2.57 -15.27
C ASP A 9 1.58 -2.30 -13.75
N ARG A 10 2.66 -1.73 -13.22
CA ARG A 10 2.78 -1.47 -11.76
C ARG A 10 1.65 -0.58 -11.23
N SER A 11 1.20 0.41 -12.01
CA SER A 11 0.10 1.31 -11.62
C SER A 11 -1.26 0.59 -11.45
N ARG A 12 -1.42 -0.62 -12.01
CA ARG A 12 -2.62 -1.47 -11.88
C ARG A 12 -2.41 -2.69 -10.99
N MET A 13 -1.17 -2.95 -10.55
CA MET A 13 -0.90 -4.02 -9.60
C MET A 13 -1.54 -3.69 -8.25
N ALA A 14 -2.32 -4.65 -7.76
CA ALA A 14 -2.93 -4.58 -6.44
C ALA A 14 -2.26 -5.63 -5.56
N TYR A 15 -1.75 -5.18 -4.42
CA TYR A 15 -1.11 -6.01 -3.42
C TYR A 15 -2.09 -6.34 -2.30
N THR A 16 -1.97 -7.54 -1.76
CA THR A 16 -2.61 -7.88 -0.49
C THR A 16 -1.93 -7.14 0.67
N ILE A 17 -2.56 -7.15 1.85
CA ILE A 17 -1.97 -6.55 3.07
C ILE A 17 -0.58 -7.16 3.36
N SER A 18 -0.43 -8.47 3.18
CA SER A 18 0.84 -9.16 3.39
C SER A 18 1.92 -8.70 2.42
N GLU A 19 1.63 -8.68 1.12
CA GLU A 19 2.57 -8.21 0.10
C GLU A 19 2.93 -6.73 0.29
N ALA A 20 1.95 -5.89 0.61
CA ALA A 20 2.18 -4.48 0.90
C ALA A 20 3.09 -4.28 2.11
N ALA A 21 2.94 -5.10 3.15
CA ALA A 21 3.80 -5.06 4.33
C ALA A 21 5.25 -5.44 3.99
N GLU A 22 5.45 -6.49 3.18
CA GLU A 22 6.80 -6.89 2.74
C GLU A 22 7.45 -5.82 1.86
N LEU A 23 6.71 -5.25 0.91
CA LEU A 23 7.20 -4.18 0.04
C LEU A 23 7.51 -2.89 0.80
N ALA A 24 6.69 -2.55 1.79
CA ALA A 24 6.90 -1.40 2.67
C ALA A 24 7.95 -1.65 3.77
N GLY A 25 8.51 -2.86 3.86
CA GLY A 25 9.45 -3.22 4.92
C GLY A 25 8.85 -3.08 6.34
N THR A 26 7.54 -3.30 6.48
CA THR A 26 6.82 -3.08 7.74
C THR A 26 5.96 -4.28 8.15
N SER A 27 5.35 -4.21 9.32
CA SER A 27 4.47 -5.27 9.82
C SER A 27 3.07 -5.21 9.23
N VAL A 28 2.46 -6.37 8.96
CA VAL A 28 1.05 -6.51 8.52
C VAL A 28 0.09 -5.74 9.42
N SER A 29 0.30 -5.77 10.73
CA SER A 29 -0.50 -5.03 11.70
C SER A 29 -0.41 -3.50 11.53
N ARG A 30 0.73 -2.98 11.05
CA ARG A 30 0.91 -1.56 10.75
C ARG A 30 0.11 -1.16 9.52
N ILE A 31 0.14 -1.97 8.47
CA ILE A 31 -0.71 -1.78 7.27
C ILE A 31 -2.20 -1.87 7.63
N GLN A 32 -2.61 -2.84 8.44
CA GLN A 32 -3.99 -2.93 8.91
C GLN A 32 -4.42 -1.70 9.72
N LYS A 33 -3.55 -1.20 10.61
CA LYS A 33 -3.77 0.06 11.33
C LYS A 33 -3.85 1.26 10.39
N ALA A 34 -3.06 1.31 9.33
CA ALA A 34 -3.15 2.38 8.35
C ALA A 34 -4.45 2.32 7.53
N ILE A 35 -4.99 1.12 7.26
CA ILE A 35 -6.25 0.94 6.52
C ILE A 35 -7.48 1.25 7.39
N HIS A 36 -7.47 0.77 8.63
CA HIS A 36 -8.64 0.84 9.53
C HIS A 36 -8.58 1.97 10.55
N GLY A 37 -7.37 2.41 10.89
CA GLY A 37 -7.12 3.44 11.88
C GLY A 37 -7.25 4.83 11.30
N SER A 38 -7.47 5.78 12.20
CA SER A 38 -7.43 7.21 11.89
C SER A 38 -6.02 7.75 12.16
N GLU A 39 -5.59 8.74 11.39
CA GLU A 39 -4.28 9.37 11.54
C GLU A 39 -4.08 9.92 12.97
N ALA A 40 -5.13 10.50 13.54
CA ALA A 40 -5.12 10.99 14.92
C ALA A 40 -4.92 9.90 16.00
N ALA A 41 -5.27 8.65 15.71
CA ALA A 41 -5.19 7.54 16.66
C ALA A 41 -3.91 6.70 16.51
N THR A 42 -3.35 6.67 15.29
CA THR A 42 -2.22 5.80 14.96
C THR A 42 -0.94 6.56 14.65
N GLY A 43 -1.03 7.87 14.43
CA GLY A 43 0.08 8.69 13.94
C GLY A 43 0.52 8.33 12.52
N LEU A 44 -0.28 7.52 11.80
CA LEU A 44 0.02 7.06 10.45
C LEU A 44 -1.02 7.63 9.48
N PRO A 45 -0.60 8.10 8.30
CA PRO A 45 -1.54 8.51 7.26
C PRO A 45 -2.44 7.33 6.90
N THR A 46 -3.68 7.63 6.53
CA THR A 46 -4.65 6.58 6.15
C THR A 46 -4.24 5.96 4.82
N LEU A 47 -4.04 4.64 4.81
CA LEU A 47 -3.74 3.89 3.60
C LEU A 47 -5.03 3.52 2.87
N ARG A 48 -5.16 3.99 1.63
CA ARG A 48 -6.31 3.63 0.80
C ARG A 48 -6.20 2.17 0.35
N ALA A 49 -7.18 1.37 0.78
CA ALA A 49 -7.37 0.01 0.30
C ALA A 49 -8.79 -0.19 -0.23
N ARG A 50 -8.94 -1.06 -1.22
CA ARG A 50 -10.25 -1.52 -1.69
C ARG A 50 -10.53 -2.91 -1.15
N ARG A 51 -11.76 -3.12 -0.66
CA ARG A 51 -12.19 -4.46 -0.23
C ARG A 51 -12.66 -5.26 -1.45
N LEU A 52 -11.97 -6.37 -1.74
CA LEU A 52 -12.35 -7.34 -2.76
C LEU A 52 -12.84 -8.61 -2.06
N GLY A 53 -14.16 -8.67 -1.84
CA GLY A 53 -14.81 -9.74 -1.09
C GLY A 53 -14.37 -9.75 0.38
N ARG A 54 -13.61 -10.78 0.78
CA ARG A 54 -13.06 -10.96 2.14
C ARG A 54 -11.64 -10.42 2.31
N ARG A 55 -10.99 -9.98 1.24
CA ARG A 55 -9.59 -9.49 1.27
C ARG A 55 -9.55 -8.00 0.99
N TYR A 56 -8.49 -7.34 1.46
CA TYR A 56 -8.15 -5.99 1.06
C TYR A 56 -7.09 -6.03 -0.03
N ALA A 57 -7.26 -5.16 -1.01
CA ALA A 57 -6.36 -4.94 -2.12
C ALA A 57 -5.91 -3.48 -2.10
N ILE A 58 -4.60 -3.27 -2.03
CA ILE A 58 -3.94 -1.98 -1.96
C ILE A 58 -3.28 -1.78 -3.32
N LEU A 59 -3.62 -0.70 -4.02
CA LEU A 59 -2.98 -0.43 -5.31
C LEU A 59 -1.54 0.01 -5.06
N ALA A 60 -0.62 -0.37 -5.95
CA ALA A 60 0.78 0.01 -5.84
C ALA A 60 0.96 1.53 -5.65
N LYS A 61 0.27 2.32 -6.47
CA LYS A 61 0.29 3.79 -6.38
C LYS A 61 -0.16 4.34 -5.02
N ASP A 62 -1.13 3.68 -4.37
CA ASP A 62 -1.68 4.13 -3.09
C ASP A 62 -0.72 3.72 -1.95
N LEU A 63 -0.04 2.58 -2.09
CA LEU A 63 1.03 2.16 -1.18
C LEU A 63 2.25 3.09 -1.28
N GLU A 64 2.68 3.42 -2.50
CA GLU A 64 3.80 4.34 -2.74
C GLU A 64 3.48 5.73 -2.16
N ALA A 65 2.32 6.30 -2.49
CA ALA A 65 1.90 7.60 -1.96
C ALA A 65 1.79 7.60 -0.43
N TRP A 66 1.40 6.48 0.18
CA TRP A 66 1.38 6.33 1.62
C TRP A 66 2.79 6.33 2.23
N LEU A 67 3.73 5.60 1.61
CA LEU A 67 5.14 5.59 2.03
C LEU A 67 5.77 6.98 1.95
N GLU A 68 5.51 7.73 0.87
CA GLU A 68 5.98 9.11 0.72
C GLU A 68 5.36 10.07 1.76
N SER A 69 4.20 9.73 2.29
CA SER A 69 3.52 10.52 3.33
C SER A 69 4.00 10.19 4.75
N LEU A 70 4.83 9.16 4.93
CA LEU A 70 5.37 8.83 6.25
C LEU A 70 6.47 9.83 6.64
N PRO A 71 6.46 10.36 7.86
CA PRO A 71 7.47 11.32 8.34
C PRO A 71 8.85 10.70 8.58
N GLU A 72 9.01 9.39 8.41
CA GLU A 72 10.25 8.63 8.65
C GLU A 72 11.07 8.40 7.35
N ALA A 73 10.72 9.07 6.24
CA ALA A 73 11.39 8.96 4.95
C ALA A 73 12.65 9.83 4.83
#